data_AF-A0A496XGY4-F1
#
_entry.id   AF-A0A496XGY4-F1
#
_cell.length_a   1.000
_cell.length_b   1.000
_cell.length_c   1.000
_cell.angle_alpha   90.00
_cell.angle_beta   90.00
_cell.angle_gamma   90.00
#
_symmetry.space_group_name_H-M   'P 1'
#
loop_
_entity.id
_entity.type
_entity.pdbx_description
1 polymer ?
#
loop_
_entity_poly.entity_id
_entity_poly.type
_entity_poly.pdbx_seq_one_letter_code
_entity_poly.pdbx_strand_id
1 'polypeptide(L)'
;MLGLLFRAVNETLTGFAKNPKWKLQGQPGFIAVLHTWNQELRDHFHLHIILPAGVLRGTDFIHSPDANFLFPVRALGNVFAAKYRHHLLRTFKAGELEFHGQLKPLANPTAFNRLLHSTQKKKSWNVYAKRPFGGPAQVLEYLGRYTHRVAISNHRIKSIAHGKVT
;
A
#
# COMPACT_ATOMS: atom_id res chain seq x y z
N MET A 1 -11.02 -4.65 7.23
CA MET A 1 -10.05 -5.05 6.18
C MET A 1 -9.07 -3.94 5.79
N LEU A 2 -9.53 -2.77 5.33
CA LEU A 2 -8.64 -1.72 4.78
C LEU A 2 -7.63 -1.16 5.78
N GLY A 3 -8.01 -1.00 7.06
CA GLY A 3 -7.08 -0.63 8.13
C GLY A 3 -5.89 -1.58 8.29
N LEU A 4 -6.03 -2.85 7.90
CA LEU A 4 -4.94 -3.83 7.94
C LEU A 4 -3.85 -3.52 6.91
N LEU A 5 -4.19 -2.88 5.78
CA LEU A 5 -3.20 -2.43 4.80
C LEU A 5 -2.27 -1.39 5.41
N PHE A 6 -2.85 -0.37 6.05
CA PHE A 6 -2.09 0.69 6.74
C PHE A 6 -1.22 0.12 7.86
N ARG A 7 -1.79 -0.77 8.67
CA ARG A 7 -1.04 -1.45 9.74
C ARG A 7 0.15 -2.25 9.19
N ALA A 8 -0.08 -3.06 8.15
CA ALA A 8 0.98 -3.87 7.55
C ALA A 8 2.08 -3.01 6.92
N VAL A 9 1.73 -1.88 6.27
CA VAL A 9 2.70 -0.90 5.76
C VAL A 9 3.53 -0.31 6.89
N ASN A 10 2.88 0.21 7.94
CA ASN A 10 3.59 0.81 9.07
C ASN A 10 4.57 -0.16 9.71
N GLU A 11 4.09 -1.35 10.06
CA GLU A 11 4.95 -2.38 10.65
C GLU A 11 6.09 -2.82 9.72
N THR A 12 5.87 -2.82 8.40
CA THR A 12 6.92 -3.16 7.42
C THR A 12 7.98 -2.07 7.38
N LEU A 13 7.59 -0.81 7.16
CA LEU A 13 8.53 0.30 7.05
C LEU A 13 9.27 0.55 8.37
N THR A 14 8.59 0.52 9.51
CA THR A 14 9.23 0.64 10.83
C THR A 14 10.17 -0.53 11.09
N GLY A 15 9.77 -1.77 10.75
CA GLY A 15 10.62 -2.94 10.93
C GLY A 15 11.91 -2.86 10.11
N PHE A 16 11.84 -2.38 8.87
CA PHE A 16 13.03 -2.13 8.05
C PHE A 16 13.85 -0.97 8.61
N ALA A 17 13.24 0.17 8.90
CA ALA A 17 13.95 1.35 9.43
C ALA A 17 14.72 1.07 10.73
N LYS A 18 14.19 0.23 11.61
CA LYS A 18 14.84 -0.15 12.87
C LYS A 18 15.87 -1.26 12.74
N ASN A 19 15.88 -2.01 11.64
CA ASN A 19 16.81 -3.13 11.48
C ASN A 19 18.24 -2.63 11.20
N PRO A 20 19.25 -3.00 12.02
CA PRO A 20 20.64 -2.54 11.86
C PRO A 20 21.25 -2.84 10.49
N LYS A 21 20.77 -3.89 9.79
CA LYS A 21 21.19 -4.24 8.43
C LYS A 21 21.12 -3.07 7.46
N TRP A 22 20.14 -2.18 7.63
CA TRP A 22 19.91 -1.05 6.72
C TRP A 22 20.57 0.25 7.20
N LYS A 23 21.33 0.21 8.29
CA LYS A 23 22.15 1.32 8.82
C LYS A 23 21.37 2.61 9.18
N LEU A 24 20.04 2.60 9.13
CA LEU A 24 19.17 3.73 9.49
C LEU A 24 18.87 3.78 10.98
N GLN A 25 18.39 2.68 11.57
CA GLN A 25 18.12 2.53 13.01
C GLN A 25 17.41 3.75 13.62
N GLY A 26 16.24 4.10 13.09
CA GLY A 26 15.48 5.26 13.53
C GLY A 26 14.00 5.15 13.19
N GLN A 27 13.26 6.21 13.46
CA GLN A 27 11.83 6.31 13.20
C GLN A 27 11.60 6.82 11.76
N PRO A 28 10.95 6.02 10.88
CA PRO A 28 10.52 6.52 9.59
C PRO A 28 9.26 7.39 9.75
N GLY A 29 9.10 8.36 8.86
CA GLY A 29 7.86 9.10 8.65
C GLY A 29 7.36 8.89 7.23
N PHE A 30 6.05 8.85 7.03
CA PHE A 30 5.45 8.69 5.70
C PHE A 30 3.99 9.12 5.68
N ILE A 31 3.52 9.48 4.49
CA ILE A 31 2.10 9.73 4.18
C ILE A 31 1.61 8.56 3.34
N ALA A 32 0.45 8.00 3.70
CA ALA A 32 -0.18 6.91 2.96
C ALA A 32 -1.59 7.30 2.53
N VAL A 33 -1.91 7.11 1.25
CA VAL A 33 -3.22 7.40 0.65
C VAL A 33 -3.81 6.10 0.12
N LEU A 34 -5.04 5.78 0.50
CA LEU A 34 -5.76 4.60 0.03
C LEU A 34 -6.52 4.89 -1.25
N HIS A 35 -6.30 4.03 -2.23
CA HIS A 35 -7.05 3.97 -3.46
C HIS A 35 -7.79 2.65 -3.52
N THR A 36 -9.05 2.67 -3.93
CA THR A 36 -9.94 1.50 -3.90
C THR A 36 -10.39 1.03 -5.28
N TRP A 37 -10.07 1.77 -6.35
CA TRP A 37 -10.43 1.41 -7.73
C TRP A 37 -9.28 1.62 -8.72
N ASN A 38 -9.33 0.87 -9.83
CA ASN A 38 -8.47 1.07 -10.99
C ASN A 38 -9.09 2.08 -11.98
N GLN A 39 -8.41 2.32 -13.11
CA GLN A 39 -8.88 3.26 -14.15
C GLN A 39 -10.19 2.84 -14.85
N GLU A 40 -10.61 1.58 -14.68
CA GLU A 40 -11.86 0.98 -15.17
C GLU A 40 -12.92 0.89 -14.07
N LEU A 41 -12.70 1.53 -12.91
CA LEU A 41 -13.60 1.54 -11.76
C LEU A 41 -13.87 0.15 -11.14
N ARG A 42 -12.95 -0.80 -11.33
CA ARG A 42 -12.97 -2.10 -10.67
C ARG A 42 -12.24 -2.04 -9.33
N ASP A 43 -12.66 -2.87 -8.38
CA ASP A 43 -12.02 -3.04 -7.08
C ASP A 43 -10.51 -3.24 -7.22
N HIS A 44 -9.75 -2.30 -6.68
CA HIS A 44 -8.29 -2.30 -6.72
C HIS A 44 -7.73 -1.55 -5.51
N PHE A 45 -7.73 -2.23 -4.36
CA PHE A 45 -7.29 -1.67 -3.09
C PHE A 45 -5.76 -1.61 -3.01
N HIS A 46 -5.19 -0.42 -2.97
CA HIS A 46 -3.75 -0.20 -2.86
C HIS A 46 -3.42 1.10 -2.12
N LEU A 47 -2.20 1.16 -1.57
CA LEU A 47 -1.70 2.34 -0.88
C LEU A 47 -0.62 3.04 -1.73
N HIS A 48 -0.79 4.33 -1.94
CA HIS A 48 0.28 5.22 -2.40
C HIS A 48 1.01 5.79 -1.18
N ILE A 49 2.33 5.62 -1.13
CA ILE A 49 3.13 6.01 0.02
C ILE A 49 4.22 6.97 -0.43
N ILE A 50 4.33 8.09 0.30
CA ILE A 50 5.43 9.03 0.17
C ILE A 50 6.19 9.03 1.48
N LEU A 51 7.51 8.85 1.40
CA LEU A 51 8.38 8.83 2.56
C LEU A 51 9.72 9.50 2.26
N PRO A 52 10.32 10.19 3.25
CA PRO A 52 11.70 10.63 3.15
C PRO A 52 12.64 9.45 2.96
N ALA A 53 13.73 9.65 2.22
CA ALA A 53 14.79 8.66 2.08
C ALA A 53 15.71 8.66 3.31
N GLY A 54 15.13 8.42 4.49
CA GLY A 54 15.84 8.47 5.77
C GLY A 54 14.91 8.27 6.96
N VAL A 55 15.46 8.45 8.16
CA VAL A 55 14.76 8.27 9.44
C VAL A 55 15.16 9.36 10.42
N LEU A 56 14.31 9.59 11.42
CA LEU A 56 14.65 10.42 12.57
C LEU A 56 15.28 9.56 13.67
N ARG A 57 16.45 9.98 14.19
CA ARG A 57 17.09 9.37 15.37
C ARG A 57 17.30 10.46 16.41
N GLY A 58 16.45 10.48 17.44
CA GLY A 58 16.39 11.63 18.35
C GLY A 58 15.86 12.85 17.60
N THR A 59 16.67 13.90 17.50
CA THR A 59 16.37 15.11 16.71
C THR A 59 17.03 15.11 15.34
N ASP A 60 17.92 14.15 15.06
CA ASP A 60 18.74 14.16 13.85
C ASP A 60 18.07 13.36 12.73
N PHE A 61 18.06 13.92 11.53
CA PHE A 61 17.62 13.21 10.34
C PHE A 61 18.78 12.45 9.69
N ILE A 62 18.67 11.12 9.69
CA ILE A 62 19.66 10.21 9.11
C ILE A 62 19.21 9.80 7.72
N HIS A 63 19.94 10.25 6.70
CA HIS A 63 19.69 9.88 5.31
C HIS A 63 20.04 8.41 5.03
N SER A 64 19.31 7.81 4.10
CA SER A 64 19.65 6.50 3.56
C SER A 64 20.99 6.55 2.84
N PRO A 65 21.90 5.61 3.12
CA PRO A 65 23.18 5.53 2.42
C PRO A 65 23.06 4.85 1.04
N ASP A 66 21.91 4.29 0.69
CA ASP A 66 21.72 3.49 -0.54
C ASP A 66 21.32 4.37 -1.74
N ALA A 67 22.09 4.27 -2.82
CA ALA A 67 21.81 4.95 -4.09
C ALA A 67 20.59 4.39 -4.82
N ASN A 68 20.22 3.11 -4.58
CA ASN A 68 19.11 2.41 -5.23
C ASN A 68 17.74 2.64 -4.55
N PHE A 69 17.66 3.59 -3.59
CA PHE A 69 16.50 3.94 -2.78
C PHE A 69 16.36 3.15 -1.46
N LEU A 70 15.62 3.72 -0.50
CA LEU A 70 15.63 3.44 0.94
C LEU A 70 15.80 1.96 1.36
N PHE A 71 15.04 1.04 0.74
CA PHE A 71 15.10 -0.40 1.04
C PHE A 71 14.88 -1.24 -0.23
N PRO A 72 15.38 -2.49 -0.28
CA PRO A 72 15.12 -3.39 -1.39
C PRO A 72 13.62 -3.72 -1.56
N VAL A 73 13.05 -3.31 -2.69
CA VAL A 73 11.62 -3.45 -3.03
C VAL A 73 11.11 -4.89 -2.90
N ARG A 74 11.91 -5.87 -3.32
CA ARG A 74 11.55 -7.29 -3.23
C ARG A 74 11.40 -7.75 -1.78
N ALA A 75 12.27 -7.29 -0.89
CA ALA A 75 12.21 -7.64 0.53
C ALA A 75 11.01 -6.97 1.20
N LEU A 76 10.78 -5.68 0.90
CA LEU A 76 9.59 -4.94 1.37
C LEU A 76 8.31 -5.67 0.97
N GLY A 77 8.16 -6.03 -0.31
CA GLY A 77 6.97 -6.73 -0.80
C GLY A 77 6.70 -8.05 -0.09
N ASN A 78 7.74 -8.86 0.15
CA ASN A 78 7.60 -10.14 0.86
C ASN A 78 7.14 -9.94 2.31
N VAL A 79 7.75 -8.99 3.03
CA VAL A 79 7.44 -8.74 4.44
C VAL A 79 6.06 -8.09 4.60
N PHE A 80 5.72 -7.13 3.74
CA PHE A 80 4.38 -6.54 3.69
C PHE A 80 3.31 -7.59 3.46
N ALA A 81 3.47 -8.44 2.42
CA ALA A 81 2.53 -9.50 2.10
C ALA A 81 2.36 -10.48 3.27
N ALA A 82 3.46 -10.87 3.93
CA ALA A 82 3.42 -11.74 5.10
C ALA A 82 2.65 -11.10 6.26
N LYS A 83 2.93 -9.83 6.56
CA LYS A 83 2.25 -9.08 7.64
C LYS A 83 0.77 -8.90 7.38
N TYR A 84 0.40 -8.49 6.17
CA TYR A 84 -1.02 -8.32 5.81
C TYR A 84 -1.79 -9.63 5.91
N ARG A 85 -1.26 -10.73 5.34
CA ARG A 85 -1.87 -12.06 5.45
C ARG A 85 -1.99 -12.53 6.91
N HIS A 86 -0.97 -12.26 7.72
CA HIS A 86 -1.00 -12.58 9.15
C HIS A 86 -2.15 -11.84 9.86
N HIS A 87 -2.26 -10.53 9.66
CA HIS A 87 -3.36 -9.75 10.23
C HIS A 87 -4.71 -10.20 9.71
N LEU A 88 -4.84 -10.44 8.42
CA LEU A 88 -6.08 -10.90 7.80
C LEU A 88 -6.53 -12.27 8.35
N LEU A 89 -5.59 -13.21 8.55
CA LEU A 89 -5.86 -14.49 9.18
C LEU A 89 -6.27 -14.35 10.66
N ARG A 90 -5.63 -13.44 11.40
CA ARG A 90 -6.00 -13.17 12.80
C ARG A 90 -7.41 -12.60 12.91
N THR A 91 -7.75 -11.61 12.11
CA THR A 91 -9.09 -11.01 12.06
C THR A 91 -10.15 -12.03 11.64
N PHE A 92 -9.82 -12.93 10.69
CA PHE A 92 -10.70 -14.05 10.35
C PHE A 92 -10.96 -14.98 11.54
N LYS A 93 -9.89 -15.41 12.23
CA LYS A 93 -9.99 -16.30 13.40
C LYS A 93 -10.74 -15.65 14.58
N ALA A 94 -10.71 -14.33 14.68
CA ALA A 94 -11.43 -13.57 15.68
C ALA A 94 -12.93 -13.38 15.34
N GLY A 95 -13.39 -13.80 14.16
CA GLY A 95 -14.79 -13.60 13.72
C GLY A 95 -15.12 -12.16 13.34
N GLU A 96 -14.11 -11.31 13.13
CA GLU A 96 -14.26 -9.87 12.84
C GLU A 96 -14.35 -9.57 11.32
N LEU A 97 -14.33 -10.60 10.48
CA LEU A 97 -14.51 -10.46 9.03
C LEU A 97 -15.93 -10.83 8.64
N GLU A 98 -16.58 -9.92 7.92
CA GLU A 98 -17.86 -10.17 7.29
C GLU A 98 -17.68 -10.56 5.82
N PHE A 99 -18.53 -11.47 5.35
CA PHE A 99 -18.49 -12.02 4.00
C PHE A 99 -19.86 -11.90 3.35
N HIS A 100 -19.95 -11.05 2.34
CA HIS A 100 -21.21 -10.69 1.67
C HIS A 100 -21.21 -11.10 0.19
N GLY A 101 -22.40 -11.26 -0.39
CA GLY A 101 -22.56 -11.58 -1.81
C GLY A 101 -21.73 -12.77 -2.28
N GLN A 102 -20.91 -12.56 -3.30
CA GLN A 102 -20.02 -13.57 -3.88
C GLN A 102 -18.90 -14.04 -2.92
N LEU A 103 -18.64 -13.29 -1.85
CA LEU A 103 -17.62 -13.63 -0.86
C LEU A 103 -18.13 -14.55 0.25
N LYS A 104 -19.44 -14.79 0.37
CA LYS A 104 -20.04 -15.68 1.38
C LYS A 104 -19.30 -17.03 1.57
N PRO A 105 -18.86 -17.73 0.49
CA PRO A 105 -18.12 -18.99 0.65
C PRO A 105 -16.81 -18.86 1.43
N LEU A 106 -16.21 -17.67 1.49
CA LEU A 106 -14.98 -17.41 2.23
C LEU A 106 -15.16 -17.36 3.75
N ALA A 107 -16.40 -17.38 4.27
CA ALA A 107 -16.64 -17.60 5.70
C ALA A 107 -16.19 -19.01 6.14
N ASN A 108 -16.12 -19.97 5.22
CA ASN A 108 -15.60 -21.30 5.50
C ASN A 108 -14.06 -21.27 5.69
N PRO A 109 -13.51 -21.77 6.81
CA PRO A 109 -12.07 -21.75 7.08
C PRO A 109 -11.20 -22.40 6.00
N THR A 110 -11.66 -23.49 5.39
CA THR A 110 -10.92 -24.18 4.31
C THR A 110 -10.86 -23.33 3.05
N ALA A 111 -11.97 -22.70 2.66
CA ALA A 111 -12.01 -21.79 1.52
C ALA A 111 -11.14 -20.54 1.76
N PHE A 112 -11.22 -19.96 2.95
CA PHE A 112 -10.42 -18.80 3.34
C PHE A 112 -8.91 -19.09 3.35
N ASN A 113 -8.50 -20.20 3.95
CA ASN A 113 -7.09 -20.61 3.94
C ASN A 113 -6.59 -20.85 2.51
N ARG A 114 -7.41 -21.47 1.65
CA ARG A 114 -7.07 -21.64 0.22
C ARG A 114 -6.85 -20.30 -0.47
N LEU A 115 -7.70 -19.31 -0.22
CA LEU A 115 -7.51 -17.94 -0.72
C LEU A 115 -6.18 -17.38 -0.21
N LEU A 116 -5.91 -17.42 1.09
CA LEU A 116 -4.65 -16.91 1.66
C LEU A 116 -3.42 -17.60 1.04
N HIS A 117 -3.45 -18.92 0.87
CA HIS A 117 -2.37 -19.69 0.24
C HIS A 117 -2.16 -19.27 -1.23
N SER A 118 -3.23 -19.01 -1.98
CA SER A 118 -3.12 -18.54 -3.37
C SER A 118 -2.37 -17.20 -3.48
N THR A 119 -2.43 -16.37 -2.43
CA THR A 119 -1.73 -15.09 -2.36
C THR A 119 -0.28 -15.20 -1.86
N GLN A 120 0.25 -16.39 -1.60
CA GLN A 120 1.64 -16.52 -1.14
C GLN A 120 2.68 -16.23 -2.23
N LYS A 121 2.31 -16.44 -3.50
CA LYS A 121 3.22 -16.24 -4.63
C LYS A 121 3.58 -14.77 -4.78
N LYS A 122 4.86 -14.50 -5.07
CA LYS A 122 5.41 -13.14 -5.21
C LYS A 122 4.70 -12.31 -6.30
N LYS A 123 4.24 -12.94 -7.39
CA LYS A 123 3.48 -12.26 -8.45
C LYS A 123 2.13 -11.71 -7.99
N SER A 124 1.62 -12.16 -6.84
CA SER A 124 0.35 -11.71 -6.28
C SER A 124 0.44 -10.39 -5.51
N TRP A 125 1.65 -9.88 -5.26
CA TRP A 125 1.87 -8.64 -4.50
C TRP A 125 2.74 -7.67 -5.29
N ASN A 126 2.15 -6.57 -5.73
CA ASN A 126 2.87 -5.50 -6.40
C ASN A 126 3.31 -4.46 -5.37
N VAL A 127 4.61 -4.40 -5.11
CA VAL A 127 5.24 -3.31 -4.37
C VAL A 127 6.29 -2.69 -5.27
N TYR A 128 6.24 -1.36 -5.36
CA TYR A 128 7.15 -0.56 -6.13
C TYR A 128 7.60 0.62 -5.29
N ALA A 129 8.91 0.88 -5.30
CA ALA A 129 9.49 2.02 -4.61
C ALA A 129 10.61 2.60 -5.46
N LYS A 130 10.64 3.92 -5.61
CA LYS A 130 11.68 4.65 -6.33
C LYS A 130 11.87 6.03 -5.73
N ARG A 131 13.04 6.61 -5.98
CA ARG A 131 13.27 8.04 -5.76
C ARG A 131 12.36 8.86 -6.69
N PRO A 132 11.72 9.95 -6.20
CA PRO A 132 10.96 10.84 -7.07
C PRO A 132 11.89 11.57 -8.05
N PHE A 133 11.37 11.85 -9.24
CA PHE A 133 12.03 12.72 -10.22
C PHE A 133 11.60 14.17 -9.93
N GLY A 134 12.54 15.12 -9.93
CA GLY A 134 12.22 16.55 -9.91
C GLY A 134 12.27 17.27 -8.55
N GLY A 135 12.31 16.56 -7.41
CA GLY A 135 12.45 17.17 -6.08
C GLY A 135 11.13 17.41 -5.35
N PRO A 136 11.13 18.20 -4.25
CA PRO A 136 9.99 18.31 -3.33
C PRO A 136 8.70 18.85 -3.96
N ALA A 137 8.79 19.82 -4.89
CA ALA A 137 7.63 20.39 -5.55
C ALA A 137 6.85 19.33 -6.36
N GLN A 138 7.55 18.46 -7.08
CA GLN A 138 6.96 17.37 -7.84
C GLN A 138 6.38 16.29 -6.93
N VAL A 139 6.95 16.08 -5.74
CA VAL A 139 6.37 15.18 -4.73
C VAL A 139 5.04 15.73 -4.21
N LEU A 140 4.97 17.05 -3.97
CA LEU A 140 3.73 17.71 -3.56
C LEU A 140 2.68 17.68 -4.68
N GLU A 141 3.07 17.99 -5.91
CA GLU A 141 2.18 17.92 -7.07
C GLU A 141 1.66 16.48 -7.28
N TYR A 142 2.55 15.49 -7.17
CA TYR A 142 2.19 14.08 -7.18
C TYR A 142 1.13 13.82 -6.11
N LEU A 143 1.39 14.14 -4.84
CA LEU A 143 0.44 13.94 -3.73
C LEU A 143 -0.90 14.61 -3.99
N GLY A 144 -0.89 15.86 -4.47
CA GLY A 144 -2.10 16.62 -4.81
C GLY A 144 -2.98 15.89 -5.83
N ARG A 145 -2.39 15.24 -6.82
CA ARG A 145 -3.14 14.41 -7.78
C ARG A 145 -3.74 13.14 -7.14
N TYR A 146 -3.15 12.58 -6.09
CA TYR A 146 -3.72 11.40 -5.41
C TYR A 146 -4.82 11.78 -4.41
N THR A 147 -4.78 12.99 -3.86
CA THR A 147 -5.78 13.46 -2.90
C THR A 147 -6.97 14.19 -3.54
N HIS A 148 -6.77 14.88 -4.69
CA HIS A 148 -7.80 15.74 -5.30
C HIS A 148 -8.30 15.27 -6.67
N ARG A 149 -7.64 14.30 -7.31
CA ARG A 149 -8.08 13.84 -8.64
C ARG A 149 -9.25 12.88 -8.48
N VAL A 150 -10.39 13.28 -9.05
CA VAL A 150 -11.64 12.53 -9.07
C VAL A 150 -11.57 11.27 -9.94
N ALA A 151 -12.52 10.34 -9.74
CA ALA A 151 -12.58 9.03 -10.39
C ALA A 151 -12.49 9.08 -11.93
N ILE A 152 -13.04 10.12 -12.56
CA ILE A 152 -12.94 10.41 -14.00
C ILE A 152 -12.52 11.87 -14.18
N SER A 153 -11.44 12.11 -14.91
CA SER A 153 -11.04 13.46 -15.32
C SER A 153 -11.82 13.93 -16.55
N ASN A 154 -12.11 15.23 -16.66
CA ASN A 154 -12.93 15.81 -17.74
C ASN A 154 -12.52 15.37 -19.16
N HIS A 155 -11.22 15.27 -19.47
CA HIS A 155 -10.76 14.85 -20.80
C HIS A 155 -11.09 13.38 -21.16
N ARG A 156 -11.49 12.55 -20.18
CA ARG A 156 -11.96 11.18 -20.42
C ARG A 156 -13.47 11.12 -20.68
N ILE A 157 -14.19 12.24 -20.54
CA ILE A 157 -15.59 12.35 -20.90
C ILE A 157 -15.67 12.59 -22.40
N LYS A 158 -16.25 11.63 -23.12
CA LYS A 158 -16.52 11.70 -24.56
C LYS A 158 -17.82 12.44 -24.83
N SER A 159 -18.86 12.21 -24.04
CA SER A 159 -20.12 12.95 -24.17
C SER A 159 -20.91 13.01 -22.86
N ILE A 160 -21.76 14.04 -22.75
CA ILE A 160 -22.77 14.17 -21.70
C ILE A 160 -24.10 14.45 -22.42
N ALA A 161 -24.96 13.43 -22.52
CA ALA A 161 -26.24 13.56 -23.19
C ALA A 161 -27.28 12.64 -22.52
N HIS A 162 -28.53 13.10 -22.44
CA HIS A 162 -29.67 12.31 -21.94
C HIS A 162 -29.43 11.68 -20.56
N GLY A 163 -28.75 12.39 -19.65
CA GLY A 163 -28.44 11.89 -18.31
C GLY A 163 -27.36 10.79 -18.27
N LYS A 164 -26.66 10.52 -19.37
CA LYS A 164 -25.52 9.60 -19.44
C LYS A 164 -24.22 10.34 -19.71
N VAL A 165 -23.15 9.88 -19.06
CA VAL A 165 -21.77 10.29 -19.30
C VAL A 165 -21.06 9.10 -19.96
N THR A 166 -20.49 9.30 -21.14
CA THR A 166 -19.71 8.29 -21.88
C THR A 166 -18.29 8.74 -22.16
#